data_AF-A0A7E4W119-F1
#
_entry.id   AF-A0A7E4W119-F1
#
_cell.length_a   1.000
_cell.length_b   1.000
_cell.length_c   1.000
_cell.angle_alpha   90.00
_cell.angle_beta   90.00
_cell.angle_gamma   90.00
#
_symmetry.space_group_name_H-M   'P 1'
#
loop_
_entity.id
_entity.type
_entity.pdbx_description
1 polymer ?
#
loop_
_entity_poly.entity_id
_entity_poly.type
_entity_poly.pdbx_seq_one_letter_code
_entity_poly.pdbx_strand_id
1 'polypeptide(L)'
;MVSVSHFSVLLLVVLATSVVDAAPKLIHAEVLWRHGTRAPDHLYATSLNKATDFPPGLGELVPQGVLDHIKLGAKLGRRYINDTGLVSPIYIANEIKIISTTSDRTIASAQANFAGFYSKRRHLGPRHSLQCQFTL
;
A
#
# COMPACT_ATOMS: atom_id res chain seq x y z
N MET A 1 59.47 12.85 -12.31
CA MET A 1 59.05 11.54 -12.85
C MET A 1 57.89 11.05 -12.00
N VAL A 2 56.64 11.22 -12.46
CA VAL A 2 55.47 10.69 -11.75
C VAL A 2 55.52 9.17 -11.93
N SER A 3 55.69 8.44 -10.82
CA SER A 3 55.90 6.99 -10.84
C SER A 3 54.68 6.27 -11.45
N VAL A 4 54.94 5.29 -12.32
CA VAL A 4 53.93 4.47 -13.03
C VAL A 4 52.90 3.88 -12.06
N SER A 5 53.28 3.63 -10.80
CA SER A 5 52.36 3.15 -9.76
C SER A 5 51.22 4.12 -9.45
N HIS A 6 51.44 5.44 -9.52
CA HIS A 6 50.41 6.43 -9.24
C HIS A 6 49.39 6.51 -10.38
N PHE A 7 49.88 6.34 -11.61
CA PHE A 7 49.03 6.32 -12.80
C PHE A 7 48.17 5.05 -12.84
N SER A 8 48.74 3.90 -12.48
CA SER A 8 48.00 2.64 -12.36
C SER A 8 46.97 2.66 -11.23
N VAL A 9 47.29 3.25 -10.07
CA VAL A 9 46.34 3.42 -8.96
C VAL A 9 45.22 4.39 -9.35
N LEU A 10 45.54 5.50 -10.00
CA LEU A 10 44.54 6.45 -10.49
C LEU A 10 43.62 5.81 -11.53
N LEU A 11 44.17 5.03 -12.46
CA LEU A 11 43.40 4.29 -13.46
C LEU A 11 42.48 3.24 -12.83
N LEU A 12 42.96 2.51 -11.81
CA LEU A 12 42.14 1.56 -11.03
C LEU A 12 41.01 2.25 -10.27
N VAL A 13 41.25 3.43 -9.69
CA VAL A 13 40.21 4.22 -9.01
C VAL A 13 39.17 4.74 -9.99
N VAL A 14 39.57 5.22 -11.18
CA VAL A 14 38.64 5.69 -12.23
C VAL A 14 37.85 4.54 -12.85
N LEU A 15 38.45 3.37 -13.03
CA LEU A 15 37.75 2.17 -13.48
C LEU A 15 36.78 1.63 -12.41
N ALA A 16 37.12 1.73 -11.12
CA ALA A 16 36.23 1.30 -10.05
C ALA A 16 35.00 2.21 -9.87
N THR A 17 35.12 3.51 -10.16
CA THR A 17 33.99 4.46 -10.09
C THR A 17 33.07 4.40 -11.31
N SER A 18 33.56 3.96 -12.47
CA SER A 18 32.74 3.85 -13.69
C SER A 18 31.78 2.64 -13.70
N VAL A 19 31.94 1.70 -12.76
CA VAL A 19 31.08 0.49 -12.65
C VAL A 19 29.92 0.66 -11.67
N VAL A 20 29.70 1.87 -11.13
CA VAL A 20 28.51 2.12 -10.28
C VAL A 20 27.31 2.31 -11.19
N ASP A 21 26.71 1.21 -11.62
CA ASP A 21 25.42 1.24 -12.31
C ASP A 21 24.38 1.80 -11.34
N ALA A 22 23.60 2.78 -11.81
CA ALA A 22 22.59 3.41 -10.97
C ALA A 22 21.51 2.38 -10.64
N ALA A 23 21.27 2.15 -9.35
CA ALA A 23 20.26 1.19 -8.92
C ALA A 23 18.89 1.51 -9.58
N PRO A 24 18.17 0.49 -10.08
CA PRO A 24 16.90 0.71 -10.77
C PRO A 24 15.92 1.45 -9.84
N LYS A 25 15.36 2.55 -10.34
CA LYS A 25 14.41 3.40 -9.61
C LYS A 25 12.98 3.00 -9.92
N LEU A 26 12.19 2.71 -8.89
CA LEU A 26 10.74 2.52 -9.04
C LEU A 26 10.09 3.89 -9.30
N ILE A 27 9.39 4.03 -10.43
CA ILE A 27 8.73 5.28 -10.84
C ILE A 27 7.20 5.23 -10.78
N HIS A 28 6.62 4.02 -10.77
CA HIS A 28 5.18 3.82 -10.75
C HIS A 28 4.85 2.42 -10.19
N ALA A 29 3.71 2.31 -9.51
CA ALA A 29 3.17 1.03 -9.06
C ALA A 29 1.64 1.04 -9.17
N GLU A 30 1.10 0.03 -9.86
CA GLU A 30 -0.32 -0.27 -9.85
C GLU A 30 -0.54 -1.54 -9.04
N VAL A 31 -1.47 -1.51 -8.10
CA VAL A 31 -1.70 -2.62 -7.18
C VAL A 31 -3.18 -2.91 -7.09
N LEU A 32 -3.54 -4.15 -7.38
CA LEU A 32 -4.90 -4.66 -7.27
C LEU A 32 -5.00 -5.63 -6.09
N TRP A 33 -5.99 -5.43 -5.23
CA TRP A 33 -6.31 -6.35 -4.15
C TRP A 33 -7.82 -6.56 -4.05
N ARG A 34 -8.21 -7.74 -3.59
CA ARG A 34 -9.60 -8.05 -3.25
C ARG A 34 -9.99 -7.34 -1.94
N HIS A 35 -11.30 -7.17 -1.73
CA HIS A 35 -11.87 -6.85 -0.42
C HIS A 35 -11.35 -7.83 0.66
N GLY A 36 -11.39 -7.40 1.93
CA GLY A 36 -10.94 -8.22 3.05
C GLY A 36 -11.93 -9.32 3.41
N THR A 37 -11.57 -10.10 4.41
CA THR A 37 -12.44 -11.15 4.97
C THR A 37 -13.80 -10.57 5.33
N ARG A 38 -14.87 -11.25 4.91
CA ARG A 38 -16.26 -10.82 5.08
C ARG A 38 -17.14 -11.99 5.51
N ALA A 39 -18.35 -11.66 5.95
CA ALA A 39 -19.41 -12.64 6.11
C ALA A 39 -19.83 -13.24 4.74
N PRO A 40 -20.45 -14.42 4.73
CA PRO A 40 -21.07 -14.97 3.51
C PRO A 40 -22.09 -13.97 2.94
N ASP A 41 -22.23 -13.91 1.61
CA ASP A 41 -23.19 -12.96 0.99
C ASP A 41 -24.64 -13.39 1.18
N HIS A 42 -24.86 -14.70 1.21
CA HIS A 42 -26.18 -15.30 1.36
C HIS A 42 -26.06 -16.64 2.08
N LEU A 43 -27.17 -17.04 2.68
CA LEU A 43 -27.34 -18.36 3.29
C LEU A 43 -28.14 -19.23 2.32
N TYR A 44 -27.80 -20.51 2.25
CA TYR A 44 -28.58 -21.48 1.48
C TYR A 44 -29.84 -21.88 2.26
N ALA A 45 -30.87 -22.38 1.55
CA ALA A 45 -32.20 -22.62 2.11
C ALA A 45 -32.22 -23.56 3.34
N THR A 46 -31.31 -24.53 3.38
CA THR A 46 -31.19 -25.51 4.48
C THR A 46 -30.11 -25.14 5.50
N SER A 47 -29.63 -23.90 5.51
CA SER A 47 -28.61 -23.44 6.45
C SER A 47 -29.10 -23.51 7.88
N LEU A 48 -28.27 -24.07 8.76
CA LEU A 48 -28.50 -24.04 10.21
C LEU A 48 -28.17 -22.68 10.83
N ASN A 49 -27.30 -21.91 10.17
CA ASN A 49 -26.95 -20.56 10.60
C ASN A 49 -28.01 -19.54 10.15
N LYS A 50 -28.18 -18.49 10.94
CA LYS A 50 -29.03 -17.33 10.68
C LYS A 50 -28.17 -16.11 10.30
N ALA A 51 -28.76 -15.13 9.61
CA ALA A 51 -28.05 -13.90 9.25
C ALA A 51 -27.50 -13.15 10.48
N THR A 52 -28.19 -13.24 11.62
CA THR A 52 -27.79 -12.67 12.91
C THR A 52 -26.51 -13.28 13.48
N ASP A 53 -26.12 -14.47 13.02
CA ASP A 53 -24.90 -15.16 13.48
C ASP A 53 -23.63 -14.56 12.84
N PHE A 54 -23.80 -13.64 11.88
CA PHE A 54 -22.72 -12.96 11.18
C PHE A 54 -22.75 -11.44 11.40
N PRO A 55 -22.58 -10.93 12.64
CA PRO A 55 -22.32 -9.50 12.82
C PRO A 55 -20.99 -9.15 12.12
N PRO A 56 -20.93 -8.15 11.22
CA PRO A 56 -21.81 -6.96 11.09
C PRO A 56 -22.99 -7.07 10.09
N GLY A 57 -23.11 -8.19 9.37
CA GLY A 57 -24.17 -8.44 8.38
C GLY A 57 -23.66 -9.39 7.29
N LEU A 58 -24.57 -10.02 6.56
CA LEU A 58 -24.20 -10.84 5.39
C LEU A 58 -23.52 -9.97 4.32
N GLY A 59 -22.46 -10.50 3.72
CA GLY A 59 -21.67 -9.81 2.69
C GLY A 59 -20.77 -8.69 3.21
N GLU A 60 -20.89 -8.33 4.49
CA GLU A 60 -20.15 -7.23 5.09
C GLU A 60 -18.75 -7.61 5.58
N LEU A 61 -17.86 -6.64 5.54
CA LEU A 61 -16.47 -6.78 5.98
C LEU A 61 -16.42 -7.05 7.48
N VAL A 62 -15.84 -8.19 7.90
CA VAL A 62 -15.73 -8.53 9.32
C VAL A 62 -14.51 -7.83 9.97
N PRO A 63 -14.47 -7.66 11.31
CA PRO A 63 -13.36 -6.99 11.98
C PRO A 63 -11.98 -7.57 11.63
N GLN A 64 -11.88 -8.89 11.47
CA GLN A 64 -10.65 -9.52 11.03
C GLN A 64 -10.21 -9.03 9.63
N GLY A 65 -11.15 -8.89 8.69
CA GLY A 65 -10.86 -8.38 7.35
C GLY A 65 -10.39 -6.92 7.34
N VAL A 66 -10.88 -6.09 8.25
CA VAL A 66 -10.36 -4.73 8.48
C VAL A 66 -8.91 -4.78 8.93
N LEU A 67 -8.59 -5.61 9.94
CA LEU A 67 -7.22 -5.76 10.46
C LEU A 67 -6.27 -6.30 9.39
N ASP A 68 -6.72 -7.22 8.55
CA ASP A 68 -5.92 -7.77 7.46
C ASP A 68 -5.56 -6.69 6.43
N HIS A 69 -6.50 -5.79 6.11
CA HIS A 69 -6.22 -4.65 5.22
C HIS A 69 -5.32 -3.60 5.85
N ILE A 70 -5.45 -3.32 7.15
CA ILE A 70 -4.51 -2.45 7.86
C ILE A 70 -3.09 -3.03 7.78
N LYS A 71 -2.93 -4.34 7.99
CA LYS A 71 -1.62 -5.01 7.87
C LYS A 71 -1.09 -4.97 6.44
N LEU A 72 -1.94 -5.19 5.44
CA LEU A 72 -1.57 -5.07 4.04
C LEU A 72 -1.10 -3.65 3.72
N GLY A 73 -1.90 -2.65 4.10
CA GLY A 73 -1.56 -1.24 3.98
C GLY A 73 -0.21 -0.91 4.60
N ALA A 74 0.06 -1.36 5.82
CA ALA A 74 1.35 -1.13 6.49
C ALA A 74 2.54 -1.77 5.74
N LYS A 75 2.34 -2.94 5.11
CA LYS A 75 3.37 -3.57 4.27
C LYS A 75 3.62 -2.77 2.99
N LEU A 76 2.56 -2.29 2.35
CA LEU A 76 2.66 -1.45 1.15
C LEU A 76 3.31 -0.10 1.47
N GLY A 77 2.92 0.53 2.58
CA GLY A 77 3.53 1.77 3.07
C GLY A 77 5.02 1.59 3.35
N ARG A 78 5.44 0.46 3.96
CA ARG A 78 6.88 0.15 4.12
C ARG A 78 7.59 0.11 2.76
N ARG A 79 7.05 -0.62 1.79
CA ARG A 79 7.68 -0.77 0.47
C ARG A 79 7.73 0.56 -0.30
N TYR A 80 6.61 1.27 -0.38
CA TYR A 80 6.46 2.42 -1.28
C TYR A 80 6.85 3.76 -0.66
N ILE A 81 6.78 3.91 0.66
CA ILE A 81 7.27 5.11 1.35
C ILE A 81 8.73 4.91 1.77
N ASN A 82 9.05 3.83 2.48
CA ASN A 82 10.35 3.72 3.16
C ASN A 82 11.43 3.09 2.27
N ASP A 83 11.12 1.96 1.64
CA ASP A 83 12.15 1.16 0.96
C ASP A 83 12.48 1.74 -0.43
N THR A 84 11.47 2.26 -1.14
CA THR A 84 11.63 2.77 -2.52
C THR A 84 11.53 4.30 -2.62
N GLY A 85 10.93 4.98 -1.64
CA GLY A 85 10.66 6.41 -1.71
C GLY A 85 9.76 6.81 -2.89
N LEU A 86 8.91 5.90 -3.37
CA LEU A 86 7.99 6.15 -4.49
C LEU A 86 6.96 7.24 -4.15
N VAL A 87 6.46 7.25 -2.91
CA VAL A 87 5.48 8.23 -2.43
C VAL A 87 5.93 8.87 -1.12
N SER A 88 5.46 10.09 -0.88
CA SER A 88 5.83 10.89 0.28
C SER A 88 5.36 10.26 1.60
N PRO A 89 6.14 10.40 2.69
CA PRO A 89 5.69 10.01 4.03
C PRO A 89 4.53 10.88 4.56
N ILE A 90 4.25 12.01 3.90
CA ILE A 90 3.07 12.84 4.15
C ILE A 90 2.10 12.63 2.98
N TYR A 91 0.82 12.47 3.28
CA TYR A 91 -0.18 12.27 2.24
C TYR A 91 -0.29 13.48 1.30
N ILE A 92 -0.07 13.23 0.00
CA ILE A 92 -0.25 14.20 -1.09
C ILE A 92 -1.24 13.60 -2.08
N ALA A 93 -2.36 14.27 -2.31
CA ALA A 93 -3.48 13.74 -3.09
C ALA A 93 -3.14 13.37 -4.54
N ASN A 94 -2.11 14.00 -5.12
CA ASN A 94 -1.69 13.74 -6.50
C ASN A 94 -0.72 12.57 -6.64
N GLU A 95 -0.22 11.99 -5.54
CA GLU A 95 0.71 10.86 -5.57
C GLU A 95 0.01 9.50 -5.51
N ILE A 96 -1.23 9.46 -4.97
CA ILE A 96 -1.96 8.23 -4.71
C ILE A 96 -3.40 8.38 -5.18
N LYS A 97 -3.84 7.43 -6.01
CA LYS A 97 -5.26 7.24 -6.37
C LYS A 97 -5.69 5.86 -5.89
N ILE A 98 -6.81 5.77 -5.19
CA ILE A 98 -7.35 4.49 -4.71
C ILE A 98 -8.76 4.35 -5.24
N ILE A 99 -9.03 3.32 -6.01
CA ILE A 99 -10.33 3.11 -6.63
C ILE A 99 -10.92 1.80 -6.09
N SER A 100 -12.20 1.80 -5.76
CA SER A 100 -12.92 0.60 -5.37
C SER A 100 -14.30 0.53 -6.03
N THR A 101 -14.88 -0.66 -6.08
CA THR A 101 -16.29 -0.82 -6.43
C THR A 101 -17.18 -0.23 -5.33
N THR A 102 -18.45 0.01 -5.62
CA THR A 102 -19.40 0.69 -4.73
C THR A 102 -19.91 -0.14 -3.55
N SER A 103 -19.49 -1.40 -3.38
CA SER A 103 -19.92 -2.20 -2.23
C SER A 103 -19.27 -1.70 -0.93
N ASP A 104 -20.03 -1.69 0.17
CA ASP A 104 -19.56 -1.20 1.47
C ASP A 104 -18.28 -1.92 1.92
N ARG A 105 -18.21 -3.24 1.75
CA ARG A 105 -17.00 -4.02 2.03
C ARG A 105 -15.77 -3.59 1.25
N THR A 106 -15.90 -3.12 0.00
CA THR A 106 -14.75 -2.69 -0.82
C THR A 106 -14.30 -1.30 -0.44
N ILE A 107 -15.24 -0.39 -0.15
CA ILE A 107 -14.95 0.95 0.38
C ILE A 107 -14.24 0.82 1.74
N ALA A 108 -14.79 0.03 2.66
CA ALA A 108 -14.21 -0.20 3.98
C ALA A 108 -12.83 -0.86 3.90
N SER A 109 -12.64 -1.82 2.98
CA SER A 109 -11.32 -2.43 2.74
C SER A 109 -10.29 -1.40 2.25
N ALA A 110 -10.69 -0.53 1.31
CA ALA A 110 -9.81 0.50 0.77
C ALA A 110 -9.42 1.53 1.85
N GLN A 111 -10.37 1.96 2.68
CA GLN A 111 -10.13 2.85 3.81
C GLN A 111 -9.20 2.21 4.85
N ALA A 112 -9.43 0.95 5.20
CA ALA A 112 -8.59 0.20 6.15
C ALA A 112 -7.15 0.04 5.62
N ASN A 113 -7.00 -0.25 4.33
CA ASN A 113 -5.70 -0.32 3.68
C ASN A 113 -4.98 1.03 3.74
N PHE A 114 -5.66 2.11 3.36
CA PHE A 114 -5.10 3.45 3.41
C PHE A 114 -4.70 3.88 4.84
N ALA A 115 -5.53 3.55 5.84
CA ALA A 115 -5.20 3.77 7.25
C ALA A 115 -3.93 3.02 7.66
N GLY A 116 -3.77 1.77 7.22
CA GLY A 116 -2.53 0.99 7.41
C GLY A 116 -1.32 1.61 6.73
N PHE A 117 -1.50 2.07 5.50
CA PHE A 117 -0.46 2.67 4.65
C PHE A 117 0.22 3.86 5.31
N TYR A 118 -0.55 4.72 6.00
CA TYR A 118 -0.05 5.90 6.71
C TYR A 118 -0.04 5.77 8.25
N SER A 119 -0.19 4.57 8.81
CA SER A 119 -0.43 4.30 10.25
C SER A 119 0.60 4.85 11.25
N LYS A 120 1.78 5.30 10.82
CA LYS A 120 2.83 5.88 11.67
C LYS A 120 3.22 7.32 11.31
N ARG A 121 2.40 8.01 10.53
CA ARG A 121 2.74 9.32 9.94
C ARG A 121 1.72 10.38 10.31
N ARG A 122 2.18 11.62 10.49
CA ARG A 122 1.35 12.76 10.91
C ARG A 122 0.40 13.15 9.77
N HIS A 123 -0.89 12.88 9.95
CA HIS A 123 -1.92 13.29 8.99
C HIS A 123 -2.11 14.80 9.08
N LEU A 124 -1.67 15.54 8.05
CA LEU A 124 -1.87 16.99 7.92
C LEU A 124 -2.96 17.37 6.92
N GLY A 125 -3.71 16.38 6.42
CA GLY A 125 -4.81 16.57 5.48
C GLY A 125 -6.17 16.81 6.17
N PRO A 126 -7.13 17.45 5.48
CA PRO A 126 -8.51 17.53 5.96
C PRO A 126 -9.13 16.13 6.05
N ARG A 127 -9.72 15.76 7.21
CA ARG A 127 -10.37 14.45 7.42
C ARG A 127 -11.54 14.17 6.49
N HIS A 128 -12.12 15.19 5.85
CA HIS A 128 -13.32 15.07 5.03
C HIS A 128 -13.08 14.70 3.55
N SER A 129 -11.82 14.66 3.06
CA SER A 129 -11.57 14.40 1.63
C SER A 129 -11.36 12.93 1.27
N LEU A 130 -11.21 12.04 2.25
CA LEU A 130 -10.83 10.65 1.98
C LEU A 130 -12.00 9.81 1.46
N GLN A 131 -13.24 10.04 1.91
CA GLN A 131 -14.39 9.25 1.44
C GLN A 131 -14.68 9.43 -0.05
N CYS A 132 -14.51 10.63 -0.61
CA CYS A 132 -14.78 10.91 -2.02
C CYS A 132 -13.78 10.29 -3.00
N GLN A 133 -12.63 9.82 -2.53
CA GLN A 133 -11.59 9.32 -3.44
C GLN A 133 -11.70 7.81 -3.71
N PHE A 134 -12.52 7.05 -2.97
CA PHE A 134 -12.54 5.58 -3.03
C PHE A 134 -13.60 4.96 -3.95
N THR A 135 -14.40 5.75 -4.65
CA THR A 135 -15.47 5.27 -5.53
C THR A 135 -15.15 5.57 -6.99
N LEU A 136 -15.50 4.64 -7.88
CA LEU A 136 -15.56 4.87 -9.33
C LEU A 136 -16.56 5.97 -9.68
#